data_AF-A0A3D4B3A5-F1
#
_entry.id   AF-A0A3D4B3A5-F1
#
_cell.length_a   1.000
_cell.length_b   1.000
_cell.length_c   1.000
_cell.angle_alpha   90.00
_cell.angle_beta   90.00
_cell.angle_gamma   90.00
#
_symmetry.space_group_name_H-M   'P 1'
#
loop_
_entity.id
_entity.type
_entity.pdbx_description
1 polymer ?
#
loop_
_entity_poly.entity_id
_entity_poly.type
_entity_poly.pdbx_seq_one_letter_code
_entity_poly.pdbx_strand_id
1 'polypeptide(L)' 'KQKLIDKNLDLIVYNDITVEGAGFDVDTNIVTLLHRDGREEVLPKQLKIEIADRIMDEVVALLHTQETVLS' A
#
# COMPACT_ATOMS: atom_id res chain seq x y z
N LYS A 1 -5.91 2.29 11.00
CA LYS A 1 -7.01 1.30 11.15
C LYS A 1 -8.41 1.91 11.02
N GLN A 2 -8.80 2.92 11.83
CA GLN A 2 -10.16 3.53 11.77
C GLN A 2 -10.60 3.97 10.35
N LYS A 3 -9.71 4.62 9.59
CA LYS A 3 -9.99 5.06 8.20
C LYS A 3 -10.33 3.94 7.21
N LEU A 4 -9.82 2.71 7.40
CA LEU A 4 -10.13 1.56 6.52
C LEU A 4 -11.57 1.10 6.72
N ILE A 5 -11.96 0.96 7.99
CA ILE A 5 -13.27 0.46 8.41
C ILE A 5 -14.35 1.45 8.03
N ASP A 6 -14.15 2.73 8.35
CA ASP A 6 -15.13 3.79 8.09
C ASP A 6 -15.38 4.02 6.58
N LYS A 7 -14.41 3.67 5.73
CA LYS A 7 -14.46 3.89 4.28
C LYS A 7 -14.61 2.62 3.46
N ASN A 8 -14.74 1.45 4.11
CA ASN A 8 -14.82 0.15 3.45
C ASN A 8 -13.68 -0.11 2.44
N LEU A 9 -12.45 0.24 2.82
CA LEU A 9 -11.25 0.11 1.96
C LEU A 9 -10.51 -1.20 2.25
N ASP A 10 -9.92 -1.80 1.20
CA ASP A 10 -9.13 -3.03 1.29
C ASP A 10 -7.64 -2.79 1.55
N LEU A 11 -7.14 -1.66 1.06
CA LEU A 11 -5.73 -1.25 1.16
C LEU A 11 -5.64 0.28 1.27
N ILE A 12 -4.78 0.76 2.17
CA ILE A 12 -4.32 2.15 2.20
C ILE A 12 -2.82 2.15 1.95
N VAL A 13 -2.40 2.95 0.96
CA VAL A 13 -1.00 3.30 0.74
C VAL A 13 -0.80 4.70 1.29
N TYR A 14 0.13 4.89 2.23
CA TYR A 14 0.47 6.22 2.70
C TYR A 14 1.97 6.44 2.71
N ASN A 15 2.35 7.67 2.34
CA ASN A 15 3.74 8.12 2.30
C ASN A 15 4.17 8.59 3.69
N ASP A 16 5.30 8.11 4.18
CA ASP A 16 5.93 8.66 5.38
C ASP A 16 6.80 9.87 5.02
N ILE A 17 6.14 11.03 4.92
CA ILE A 17 6.78 12.31 4.64
C ILE A 17 7.66 12.83 5.78
N THR A 18 7.75 12.10 6.90
CA THR A 18 8.63 12.46 8.02
C THR A 18 10.06 11.97 7.83
N VAL A 19 10.30 11.12 6.83
CA VAL A 19 11.63 10.55 6.55
C VAL A 19 12.35 11.36 5.46
N GLU A 20 13.63 11.67 5.71
CA GLU A 20 14.48 12.44 4.81
C GLU A 20 14.65 11.73 3.45
N GLY A 21 14.26 12.42 2.37
CA GLY A 21 14.28 11.88 1.00
C GLY A 21 12.99 11.16 0.57
N ALA A 22 11.91 11.26 1.33
CA ALA A 22 10.55 10.98 0.90
C ALA A 22 9.88 12.30 0.48
N GLY A 23 9.78 12.57 -0.82
CA GLY A 23 9.31 13.85 -1.33
C GLY A 23 8.69 13.76 -2.73
N PHE A 24 7.93 14.78 -3.11
CA PHE A 24 7.25 14.81 -4.41
C PHE A 24 8.23 14.92 -5.58
N ASP A 25 9.36 15.62 -5.41
CA ASP A 25 10.34 15.95 -6.46
C ASP A 25 11.56 14.99 -6.54
N VAL A 26 11.50 13.84 -5.87
CA VAL A 26 12.53 12.80 -5.94
C VAL A 26 11.94 11.49 -6.44
N ASP A 27 12.73 10.67 -7.13
CA ASP A 27 12.25 9.41 -7.70
C ASP A 27 12.04 8.31 -6.66
N THR A 28 12.50 8.51 -5.42
CA THR A 28 12.37 7.54 -4.33
C THR A 28 11.24 7.90 -3.37
N ASN A 29 10.62 6.88 -2.77
CA ASN A 29 9.66 7.10 -1.70
C ASN A 29 9.79 6.03 -0.60
N ILE A 30 9.18 6.31 0.56
CA ILE A 30 8.98 5.33 1.64
C ILE A 30 7.47 5.29 1.87
N VAL A 31 6.87 4.11 1.73
CA VAL A 31 5.43 3.95 1.86
C VAL A 31 5.10 2.83 2.81
N THR A 32 3.98 2.97 3.52
CA THR A 32 3.41 1.89 4.30
C THR A 32 2.10 1.46 3.66
N LEU A 33 1.97 0.14 3.49
CA LEU A 33 0.77 -0.54 3.06
C LEU A 33 0.01 -0.99 4.30
N LEU A 34 -1.24 -0.54 4.44
CA LEU A 34 -2.12 -0.92 5.53
C LEU A 34 -3.32 -1.67 4.95
N HIS A 35 -3.43 -2.96 5.28
CA HIS A 35 -4.48 -3.86 4.81
C HIS A 35 -5.71 -3.83 5.72
N ARG A 36 -6.86 -4.24 5.17
CA ARG A 36 -8.15 -4.34 5.89
C ARG A 36 -8.08 -5.11 7.21
N ASP A 37 -7.31 -6.20 7.24
CA ASP A 37 -7.08 -7.05 8.42
C ASP A 37 -6.19 -6.40 9.49
N GLY A 38 -5.65 -5.20 9.19
CA GLY A 38 -4.76 -4.45 10.07
C GLY A 38 -3.30 -4.86 9.96
N ARG A 39 -2.92 -5.69 8.97
CA ARG A 39 -1.53 -5.92 8.58
C ARG A 39 -0.94 -4.62 8.03
N GLU A 40 0.26 -4.32 8.50
CA GLU A 40 1.04 -3.18 8.03
C GLU A 40 2.37 -3.68 7.46
N GLU A 41 2.72 -3.22 6.27
CA GLU A 41 3.99 -3.52 5.60
C GLU A 41 4.66 -2.20 5.23
N VAL A 42 5.89 -2.00 5.74
CA VAL A 42 6.71 -0.84 5.39
C VAL A 42 7.56 -1.22 4.19
N LEU A 43 7.34 -0.55 3.06
CA LEU A 43 8.24 -0.62 1.93
C LEU A 43 9.43 0.32 2.20
N PRO A 44 10.68 -0.19 2.20
CA PRO A 44 11.85 0.63 2.42
C PRO A 44 12.01 1.65 1.29
N LYS A 45 12.99 2.56 1.42
CA LYS A 45 13.26 3.57 0.38
C LYS A 45 13.55 2.89 -0.95
N GLN A 46 12.62 3.05 -1.89
CA GLN A 46 12.63 2.41 -3.20
C GLN A 46 12.23 3.41 -4.28
N LEU A 47 12.47 3.09 -5.55
CA LEU A 47 12.00 3.92 -6.65
C LEU A 47 10.46 3.91 -6.66
N LYS A 48 9.85 5.04 -7.02
CA LYS A 48 8.39 5.17 -7.17
C LYS A 48 7.82 4.13 -8.14
N ILE A 49 8.59 3.74 -9.17
CA ILE A 49 8.18 2.71 -10.11
C ILE A 49 8.10 1.32 -9.45
N GLU A 50 9.09 0.97 -8.62
CA GLU A 50 9.10 -0.30 -7.87
C GLU A 50 7.95 -0.33 -6.86
N ILE A 51 7.67 0.80 -6.23
CA ILE A 51 6.53 0.94 -5.32
C ILE A 51 5.21 0.76 -6.09
N ALA A 52 5.09 1.29 -7.30
CA ALA A 52 3.90 1.13 -8.13
C ALA A 52 3.66 -0.35 -8.49
N ASP A 53 4.73 -1.08 -8.84
CA ASP A 53 4.66 -2.51 -9.12
C ASP A 53 4.18 -3.28 -7.87
N ARG A 54 4.74 -2.98 -6.69
CA ARG A 54 4.31 -3.59 -5.42
C ARG A 54 2.85 -3.32 -5.10
N ILE A 55 2.36 -2.11 -5.34
CA ILE A 55 0.94 -1.77 -5.14
C ILE A 55 0.07 -2.58 -6.11
N MET A 56 0.50 -2.73 -7.36
CA MET A 56 -0.24 -3.51 -8.35
C MET A 56 -0.33 -4.99 -7.95
N ASP A 57 0.77 -5.57 -7.47
CA ASP A 57 0.82 -6.94 -6.97
C ASP A 57 -0.21 -7.17 -5.84
N GLU A 58 -0.29 -6.24 -4.87
CA GLU A 58 -1.27 -6.32 -3.78
C GLU A 58 -2.71 -6.22 -4.29
N VAL A 59 -2.98 -5.32 -5.25
CA VAL A 59 -4.33 -5.19 -5.85
C VAL A 59 -4.73 -6.49 -6.57
N VAL A 60 -3.82 -7.08 -7.34
CA VAL A 60 -4.06 -8.36 -8.02
C VAL A 60 -4.33 -9.47 -7.01
N ALA A 61 -3.53 -9.57 -5.94
CA ALA A 61 -3.74 -10.56 -4.88
C ALA A 61 -5.10 -10.39 -4.17
N LEU A 62 -5.51 -9.15 -3.90
CA LEU A 62 -6.82 -8.84 -3.32
C LEU A 62 -7.97 -9.30 -4.23
N LEU A 63 -7.87 -9.07 -5.54
CA LEU A 63 -8.89 -9.49 -6.49
C LEU A 63 -9.00 -11.02 -6.61
N HIS A 64 -7.87 -11.75 -6.68
CA HIS A 64 -7.90 -13.22 -6.71
C HIS A 64 -8.44 -13.84 -5.41
N THR A 65 -8.14 -13.21 -4.27
CA THR A 65 -8.68 -13.67 -2.97
C THR A 65 -10.20 -13.53 -2.94
N GLN A 66 -10.77 -12.49 -3.53
CA GLN A 66 -12.22 -12.31 -3.61
C GLN A 66 -12.91 -13.33 -4.53
N GLU A 67 -12.28 -13.72 -5.64
CA GLU A 67 -12.81 -14.78 -6.52
C GLU A 67 -12.87 -16.14 -5.83
N THR A 68 -11.85 -16.49 -5.05
CA THR A 68 -11.77 -17.78 -4.33
C THR A 68 -12.82 -17.92 -3.23
N VAL A 69 -13.28 -16.80 -2.65
CA VAL A 69 -14.31 -16.80 -1.60
C VAL A 69 -15.73 -16.88 -2.20
N LEU A 70 -15.90 -16.55 -3.48
CA LEU A 70 -17.18 -16.54 -4.19
C LEU A 70 -17.44 -17.81 -5.03
N SER A 71 -16.46 -18.71 -5.15
CA SER A 71 -16.54 -20.02 -5.83
C SER A 71 -16.75 -21.17 -4.85
#